data_AF-A0A8B8CT34-F1
#
_entry.id   AF-A0A8B8CT34-F1
#
_cell.length_a   1.000
_cell.length_b   1.000
_cell.length_c   1.000
_cell.angle_alpha   90.00
_cell.angle_beta   90.00
_cell.angle_gamma   90.00
#
_symmetry.space_group_name_H-M   'P 1'
#
loop_
_entity.id
_entity.type
_entity.pdbx_description
1 polymer ?
#
loop_
_entity_poly.entity_id
_entity_poly.type
_entity_poly.pdbx_seq_one_letter_code
_entity_poly.pdbx_strand_id
1 'polypeptide(L)'
;MHYHSEVISGYTVNISQSSPTQSITVNRTMATILNLPAVSRFTVNVLARNSAGNSPPLTIQINPKTTEQRAPACVTTVHVEGFTYEVIFSTSEEGAHVDMVIYYWCQGVKHDEFVDCKGFLEWKEVPIANVTRSDGAFRYNITTDYADNTQFAVVLQDDGGTSDMVWGTTAYHSRKGGEAPGSSSVAETVLAGKSVHSD
;
A
#
# COMPACT_ATOMS: atom_id res chain seq x y z
N MET A 1 -35.52 26.52 -33.01
CA MET A 1 -34.12 26.12 -32.80
C MET A 1 -33.98 24.68 -33.26
N HIS A 2 -33.32 24.44 -34.40
CA HIS A 2 -32.97 23.09 -34.83
C HIS A 2 -31.65 22.71 -34.15
N TYR A 3 -31.70 21.78 -33.20
CA TYR A 3 -30.49 21.10 -32.76
C TYR A 3 -30.05 20.17 -33.89
N HIS A 4 -29.08 20.59 -34.70
CA HIS A 4 -28.33 19.64 -35.51
C HIS A 4 -27.47 18.82 -34.55
N SER A 5 -27.94 17.63 -34.17
CA SER A 5 -27.06 16.62 -33.59
C SER A 5 -26.19 16.11 -34.74
N GLU A 6 -25.05 16.75 -34.97
CA GLU A 6 -24.06 16.21 -35.89
C GLU A 6 -23.62 14.81 -35.42
N VAL A 7 -23.53 13.88 -36.36
CA VAL A 7 -23.17 12.49 -36.08
C VAL A 7 -21.76 12.45 -35.51
N ILE A 8 -21.60 11.81 -34.34
CA ILE A 8 -20.29 11.59 -33.73
C ILE A 8 -19.46 10.72 -34.67
N SER A 9 -18.31 11.23 -35.11
CA SER A 9 -17.37 10.59 -36.03
C SER A 9 -16.24 9.83 -35.30
N GLY A 10 -16.10 10.04 -33.99
CA GLY A 10 -15.17 9.28 -33.14
C GLY A 10 -14.96 9.92 -31.78
N TYR A 11 -13.94 9.43 -31.07
CA TYR A 11 -13.54 9.86 -29.75
C TYR A 11 -12.02 10.00 -29.67
N THR A 12 -11.56 10.98 -28.91
CA THR A 12 -10.17 11.13 -28.49
C THR A 12 -10.09 10.82 -27.01
N VAL A 13 -9.22 9.90 -26.62
CA VAL A 13 -8.98 9.50 -25.23
C VAL A 13 -7.57 9.92 -24.86
N ASN A 14 -7.45 10.81 -23.88
CA ASN A 14 -6.19 11.29 -23.34
C ASN A 14 -5.97 10.73 -21.95
N ILE A 15 -4.80 10.15 -21.71
CA ILE A 15 -4.45 9.50 -20.45
C ILE A 15 -3.25 10.25 -19.88
N SER A 16 -3.52 11.02 -18.83
CA SER A 16 -2.49 11.81 -18.17
C SER A 16 -2.14 11.15 -16.85
N GLN A 17 -1.01 10.41 -16.79
CA GLN A 17 -0.32 9.96 -15.55
C GLN A 17 1.17 9.62 -15.67
N SER A 18 1.76 9.67 -16.86
CA SER A 18 3.20 9.74 -17.04
C SER A 18 3.47 10.77 -18.12
N SER A 19 4.51 11.59 -17.96
CA SER A 19 5.05 12.33 -19.09
C SER A 19 5.72 11.31 -20.02
N PRO A 20 5.35 11.22 -21.31
CA PRO A 20 4.35 12.01 -22.03
C PRO A 20 2.92 11.43 -21.96
N THR A 21 1.91 12.33 -21.99
CA THR A 21 0.48 11.98 -22.09
C THR A 21 0.22 11.06 -23.28
N GLN A 22 -0.39 9.91 -23.05
CA GLN A 22 -0.80 9.01 -24.13
C GLN A 22 -2.15 9.46 -24.69
N SER A 23 -2.25 9.57 -26.03
CA SER A 23 -3.49 9.93 -26.72
C SER A 23 -3.83 8.88 -27.76
N ILE A 24 -5.08 8.40 -27.74
CA ILE A 24 -5.61 7.49 -28.75
C ILE A 24 -6.87 8.08 -29.39
N THR A 25 -7.03 7.87 -30.69
CA THR A 25 -8.25 8.22 -31.42
C THR A 25 -8.95 6.95 -31.85
N VAL A 26 -10.23 6.83 -31.52
CA VAL A 26 -11.06 5.66 -31.84
C VAL A 26 -12.35 6.08 -32.51
N ASN A 27 -12.88 5.25 -33.40
CA ASN A 27 -14.16 5.47 -34.07
C ASN A 27 -15.30 4.63 -33.47
N ARG A 28 -15.06 4.02 -32.30
CA ARG A 28 -16.01 3.18 -31.56
C ARG A 28 -16.12 3.71 -30.13
N THR A 29 -17.20 3.33 -29.45
CA THR A 29 -17.47 3.68 -28.05
C THR A 29 -16.66 2.85 -27.04
N MET A 30 -15.79 1.95 -27.52
CA MET A 30 -14.94 1.09 -26.69
C MET A 30 -13.50 1.15 -27.20
N ALA A 31 -12.55 1.27 -26.27
CA ALA A 31 -11.11 1.24 -26.53
C ALA A 31 -10.41 0.44 -25.44
N THR A 32 -9.43 -0.37 -25.83
CA THR A 32 -8.51 -1.05 -24.91
C THR A 32 -7.19 -0.30 -24.92
N ILE A 33 -6.68 0.04 -23.74
CA ILE A 33 -5.39 0.67 -23.57
C ILE A 33 -4.47 -0.36 -22.92
N LEU A 34 -3.29 -0.57 -23.52
CA LEU A 34 -2.30 -1.55 -23.08
C LEU A 34 -1.01 -0.83 -22.69
N ASN A 35 -0.15 -1.52 -21.92
CA ASN A 35 1.18 -1.05 -21.52
C ASN A 35 1.15 0.27 -20.74
N LEU A 36 0.13 0.46 -19.91
CA LEU A 36 0.10 1.56 -18.96
C LEU A 36 1.16 1.33 -17.86
N PRO A 37 1.84 2.38 -17.39
CA PRO A 37 2.81 2.26 -16.31
C PRO A 37 2.14 1.76 -15.02
N ALA A 38 2.87 1.05 -14.17
CA ALA A 38 2.39 0.65 -12.85
C ALA A 38 2.34 1.87 -11.92
N VAL A 39 1.27 2.65 -12.02
CA VAL A 39 1.00 3.84 -11.19
C VAL A 39 -0.32 3.72 -10.48
N SER A 40 -0.49 4.47 -9.40
CA SER A 40 -1.61 4.34 -8.46
C SER A 40 -2.95 4.88 -8.95
N ARG A 41 -2.99 5.66 -10.04
CA ARG A 41 -4.22 6.24 -10.58
C ARG A 41 -4.10 6.34 -12.10
N PHE A 42 -5.17 6.70 -12.79
CA PHE A 42 -5.15 7.23 -14.15
C PHE A 42 -6.20 8.32 -14.26
N THR A 43 -5.85 9.47 -14.85
CA THR A 43 -6.86 10.44 -15.29
C THR A 43 -7.06 10.21 -16.78
N VAL A 44 -8.29 9.83 -17.14
CA VAL A 44 -8.71 9.63 -18.51
C VAL A 44 -9.68 10.73 -18.90
N ASN A 45 -9.36 11.47 -19.96
CA ASN A 45 -10.24 12.46 -20.56
C ASN A 45 -10.73 11.95 -21.91
N VAL A 46 -12.05 11.80 -22.05
CA VAL A 46 -12.70 11.35 -23.28
C VAL A 46 -13.40 12.54 -23.93
N LEU A 47 -13.07 12.82 -25.19
CA LEU A 47 -13.71 13.86 -25.99
C LEU A 47 -14.42 13.18 -27.17
N ALA A 48 -15.69 13.52 -27.42
CA ALA A 48 -16.39 13.13 -28.64
C ALA A 48 -16.01 14.09 -29.78
N ARG A 49 -15.93 13.60 -31.00
CA ARG A 49 -15.58 14.38 -32.20
C ARG A 49 -16.66 14.26 -33.26
N ASN A 50 -16.94 15.35 -33.96
CA ASN A 50 -17.75 15.41 -35.17
C ASN A 50 -17.13 16.41 -36.18
N SER A 51 -17.88 16.81 -37.20
CA SER A 51 -17.45 17.82 -38.17
C SER A 51 -17.26 19.22 -37.57
N ALA A 52 -18.04 19.58 -36.55
CA ALA A 52 -17.92 20.86 -35.84
C ALA A 52 -16.72 20.92 -34.87
N GLY A 53 -16.16 19.79 -34.46
CA GLY A 53 -14.97 19.71 -33.62
C GLY A 53 -15.10 18.74 -32.45
N ASN A 54 -14.42 19.04 -31.35
CA ASN A 54 -14.42 18.21 -30.14
C ASN A 54 -15.42 18.73 -29.10
N SER A 55 -16.04 17.80 -28.37
CA SER A 55 -16.86 18.09 -27.20
C SER A 55 -16.01 18.57 -26.02
N PRO A 56 -16.64 19.13 -24.98
CA PRO A 56 -16.03 19.16 -23.65
C PRO A 56 -15.61 17.75 -23.19
N PRO A 57 -14.55 17.61 -22.38
CA PRO A 57 -14.05 16.32 -21.93
C PRO A 57 -14.96 15.72 -20.85
N LEU A 58 -15.17 14.40 -20.94
CA LEU A 58 -15.58 13.56 -19.81
C LEU A 58 -14.32 13.07 -19.08
N THR A 59 -14.19 13.41 -17.81
CA THR A 59 -13.03 13.01 -16.98
C THR A 59 -13.38 11.82 -16.09
N ILE A 60 -12.56 10.78 -16.15
CA ILE A 60 -12.69 9.54 -15.38
C ILE A 60 -11.39 9.32 -14.61
N GLN A 61 -11.51 8.96 -13.33
CA GLN A 61 -10.40 8.44 -12.54
C GLN A 61 -10.45 6.91 -12.55
N ILE A 62 -9.35 6.27 -12.91
CA ILE A 62 -9.22 4.81 -12.89
C ILE A 62 -8.11 4.46 -11.92
N ASN A 63 -8.38 3.61 -10.94
CA ASN A 63 -7.34 3.03 -10.10
C ASN A 63 -7.04 1.63 -10.65
N PRO A 64 -5.87 1.41 -11.27
CA PRO A 64 -5.51 0.10 -11.77
C PRO A 64 -5.32 -0.85 -10.58
N LYS A 65 -5.90 -2.05 -10.68
CA LYS A 65 -5.62 -3.13 -9.74
C LYS A 65 -4.24 -3.68 -10.04
N THR A 66 -3.37 -3.79 -9.04
CA THR A 66 -2.12 -4.52 -9.22
C THR A 66 -2.40 -6.02 -9.06
N THR A 67 -1.79 -6.87 -9.89
CA THR A 67 -1.98 -8.33 -9.76
C THR A 67 -1.07 -8.96 -8.70
N GLU A 68 -0.06 -8.22 -8.24
CA GLU A 68 0.90 -8.68 -7.24
C GLU A 68 1.21 -7.54 -6.27
N GLN A 69 0.62 -7.61 -5.08
CA GLN A 69 1.00 -6.74 -3.99
C GLN A 69 2.27 -7.27 -3.34
N ARG A 70 3.37 -6.51 -3.44
CA ARG A 70 4.63 -6.90 -2.80
C ARG A 70 4.54 -6.74 -1.28
N ALA A 71 5.23 -7.62 -0.58
CA ALA A 71 5.39 -7.52 0.87
C ALA A 71 6.03 -6.17 1.27
N PRO A 72 5.77 -5.66 2.49
CA PRO A 72 6.55 -4.56 3.05
C PRO A 72 8.06 -4.82 2.91
N ALA A 73 8.85 -3.78 2.62
CA ALA A 73 10.30 -3.94 2.48
C ALA A 73 11.02 -4.08 3.82
N CYS A 74 10.58 -3.28 4.80
CA CYS A 74 11.11 -3.26 6.15
C CYS A 74 9.94 -3.09 7.12
N VAL A 75 9.97 -3.79 8.24
CA VAL A 75 9.06 -3.59 9.37
C VAL A 75 9.88 -3.50 10.65
N THR A 76 9.69 -2.41 11.40
CA THR A 76 10.33 -2.17 12.69
C THR A 76 9.26 -1.77 13.69
N THR A 77 9.45 -2.13 14.95
CA THR A 77 8.55 -1.73 16.03
C THR A 77 9.29 -1.05 17.16
N VAL A 78 8.73 0.03 17.67
CA VAL A 78 9.29 0.81 18.77
C VAL A 78 8.27 0.86 19.90
N HIS A 79 8.71 0.54 21.12
CA HIS A 79 7.87 0.74 22.30
C HIS A 79 7.75 2.24 22.61
N VAL A 80 6.52 2.73 22.78
CA VAL A 80 6.24 4.14 23.04
C VAL A 80 5.98 4.35 24.53
N GLU A 81 4.86 3.82 25.02
CA GLU A 81 4.44 3.91 26.41
C GLU A 81 3.40 2.83 26.73
N GLY A 82 3.31 2.40 27.98
CA GLY A 82 2.34 1.38 28.39
C GLY A 82 2.43 0.14 27.50
N PHE A 83 1.31 -0.20 26.86
CA PHE A 83 1.21 -1.30 25.88
C PHE A 83 1.09 -0.80 24.43
N THR A 84 1.58 0.42 24.17
CA THR A 84 1.54 1.05 22.86
C THR A 84 2.89 0.93 22.16
N TYR A 85 2.83 0.48 20.91
CA TYR A 85 3.97 0.27 20.02
C TYR A 85 3.75 1.05 18.73
N GLU A 86 4.75 1.80 18.30
CA GLU A 86 4.78 2.38 16.95
C GLU A 86 5.29 1.32 15.99
N VAL A 87 4.45 0.93 15.02
CA VAL A 87 4.83 0.07 13.90
C VAL A 87 5.24 0.95 12.73
N ILE A 88 6.47 0.77 12.28
CA ILE A 88 7.10 1.53 11.20
C ILE A 88 7.39 0.58 10.05
N PHE A 89 6.95 0.89 8.84
CA PHE A 89 7.25 0.07 7.67
C PHE A 89 7.50 0.89 6.41
N SER A 90 8.09 0.28 5.39
CA SER A 90 8.27 0.87 4.06
C SER A 90 7.76 -0.07 2.97
N THR A 91 7.45 0.49 1.79
CA THR A 91 7.12 -0.30 0.59
C THR A 91 8.38 -0.54 -0.24
N SER A 92 8.46 -1.67 -0.93
CA SER A 92 9.61 -2.04 -1.76
C SER A 92 9.78 -1.18 -3.02
N GLU A 93 8.73 -0.46 -3.41
CA GLU A 93 8.72 0.41 -4.60
C GLU A 93 8.07 1.76 -4.27
N GLU A 94 8.60 2.82 -4.87
CA GLU A 94 7.97 4.13 -4.89
C GLU A 94 6.76 4.07 -5.83
N GLY A 95 5.55 4.14 -5.27
CA GLY A 95 4.30 4.13 -6.05
C GLY A 95 3.44 2.87 -5.93
N ALA A 96 3.81 1.89 -5.09
CA ALA A 96 2.92 0.78 -4.73
C ALA A 96 1.57 1.33 -4.23
N HIS A 97 0.48 0.92 -4.87
CA HIS A 97 -0.87 1.27 -4.42
C HIS A 97 -1.18 0.45 -3.17
N VAL A 98 -1.54 1.10 -2.08
CA VAL A 98 -1.94 0.45 -0.84
C VAL A 98 -3.24 1.13 -0.43
N ASP A 99 -4.31 0.36 -0.29
CA ASP A 99 -5.59 0.87 0.23
C ASP A 99 -5.68 0.67 1.74
N MET A 100 -5.17 -0.46 2.19
CA MET A 100 -5.27 -0.93 3.56
C MET A 100 -3.97 -1.57 4.02
N VAL A 101 -3.67 -1.37 5.29
CA VAL A 101 -2.59 -2.04 6.00
C VAL A 101 -3.24 -2.93 7.06
N ILE A 102 -2.86 -4.20 7.07
CA ILE A 102 -3.28 -5.15 8.10
C ILE A 102 -2.10 -5.36 9.04
N TYR A 103 -2.29 -5.00 10.29
CA TYR A 103 -1.32 -5.23 11.35
C TYR A 103 -1.71 -6.48 12.12
N TYR A 104 -0.76 -7.39 12.31
CA TYR A 104 -0.93 -8.58 13.13
C TYR A 104 -0.05 -8.48 14.37
N TRP A 105 -0.51 -9.03 15.50
CA TRP A 105 0.32 -9.18 16.70
C TRP A 105 -0.06 -10.37 17.56
N CYS A 106 0.90 -10.85 18.34
CA CYS A 106 0.68 -11.93 19.30
C CYS A 106 1.70 -11.94 20.44
N GLN A 107 1.34 -12.58 21.56
CA GLN A 107 2.29 -12.96 22.60
C GLN A 107 3.03 -14.23 22.20
N GLY A 108 4.36 -14.20 22.21
CA GLY A 108 5.14 -15.32 21.71
C GLY A 108 6.64 -15.12 21.82
N VAL A 109 7.37 -16.17 21.49
CA VAL A 109 8.82 -16.12 21.33
C VAL A 109 9.11 -16.20 19.83
N LYS A 110 9.98 -15.30 19.35
CA LYS A 110 10.54 -15.42 18.01
C LYS A 110 11.65 -16.48 18.04
N HIS A 111 11.52 -17.47 17.17
CA HIS A 111 12.51 -18.52 16.92
C HIS A 111 13.03 -18.35 15.49
N ASP A 112 14.19 -17.73 15.33
CA ASP A 112 14.78 -17.41 14.03
C ASP A 112 13.80 -16.67 13.11
N GLU A 113 13.32 -17.29 12.02
CA GLU A 113 12.36 -16.70 11.07
C GLU A 113 10.88 -16.94 11.44
N PHE A 114 10.62 -17.72 12.49
CA PHE A 114 9.26 -18.10 12.89
C PHE A 114 8.84 -17.43 14.19
N VAL A 115 7.56 -17.10 14.29
CA VAL A 115 6.95 -16.61 15.53
C VAL A 115 6.04 -17.70 16.08
N ASP A 116 6.38 -18.21 17.26
CA ASP A 116 5.47 -19.06 18.03
C ASP A 116 4.52 -18.18 18.84
N CYS A 117 3.45 -17.75 18.18
CA CYS A 117 2.31 -17.15 18.87
C CYS A 117 1.72 -18.23 19.77
N LYS A 118 1.60 -17.98 21.07
CA LYS A 118 1.10 -18.92 22.10
C LYS A 118 -0.40 -19.30 21.93
N GLY A 119 -0.81 -19.68 20.73
CA GLY A 119 -2.16 -20.03 20.31
C GLY A 119 -3.05 -18.87 19.87
N PHE A 120 -2.62 -17.61 19.96
CA PHE A 120 -3.47 -16.45 19.67
C PHE A 120 -2.79 -15.43 18.77
N LEU A 121 -3.44 -15.09 17.65
CA LEU A 121 -3.03 -14.04 16.71
C LEU A 121 -4.15 -13.00 16.65
N GLU A 122 -3.83 -11.76 16.97
CA GLU A 122 -4.73 -10.61 16.84
C GLU A 122 -4.35 -9.80 15.60
N TRP A 123 -5.32 -9.08 15.03
CA TRP A 123 -5.07 -8.23 13.88
C TRP A 123 -5.96 -6.99 13.84
N LYS A 124 -5.53 -6.00 13.06
CA LYS A 124 -6.26 -4.76 12.81
C LYS A 124 -6.05 -4.29 11.38
N GLU A 125 -7.17 -4.04 10.71
CA GLU A 125 -7.22 -3.39 9.42
C GLU A 125 -7.24 -1.87 9.58
N VAL A 126 -6.34 -1.18 8.88
CA VAL A 126 -6.21 0.27 8.94
C VAL A 126 -6.15 0.81 7.51
N PRO A 127 -7.10 1.67 7.11
CA PRO A 127 -7.01 2.38 5.83
C PRO A 127 -5.70 3.16 5.74
N ILE A 128 -5.02 3.14 4.59
CA ILE A 128 -3.71 3.80 4.43
C ILE A 128 -3.78 5.30 4.76
N ALA A 129 -4.95 5.93 4.55
CA ALA A 129 -5.20 7.34 4.84
C ALA A 129 -5.08 7.68 6.34
N ASN A 130 -5.18 6.67 7.21
CA ASN A 130 -5.02 6.81 8.65
C ASN A 130 -3.61 6.45 9.14
N VAL A 131 -2.70 6.09 8.22
CA VAL A 131 -1.31 5.77 8.51
C VAL A 131 -0.45 6.99 8.20
N THR A 132 0.34 7.44 9.17
CA THR A 132 1.18 8.62 8.99
C THR A 132 2.36 8.28 8.08
N ARG A 133 2.70 9.18 7.15
CA ARG A 133 3.90 9.03 6.31
C ARG A 133 4.92 10.11 6.64
N SER A 134 6.14 9.70 6.97
CA SER A 134 7.26 10.60 7.31
C SER A 134 8.58 9.93 6.93
N ASP A 135 9.48 10.70 6.31
CA ASP A 135 10.83 10.26 5.89
C ASP A 135 10.85 8.99 5.04
N GLY A 136 9.85 8.84 4.15
CA GLY A 136 9.72 7.67 3.28
C GLY A 136 9.15 6.42 3.96
N ALA A 137 8.85 6.47 5.25
CA ALA A 137 8.26 5.36 6.02
C ALA A 137 6.80 5.67 6.43
N PHE A 138 6.04 4.60 6.62
CA PHE A 138 4.69 4.59 7.16
C PHE A 138 4.73 4.26 8.66
N ARG A 139 3.90 4.91 9.45
CA ARG A 139 3.91 4.85 10.92
C ARG A 139 2.49 4.75 11.46
N TYR A 140 2.27 3.82 12.38
CA TYR A 140 1.00 3.65 13.06
C TYR A 140 1.17 3.12 14.48
N ASN A 141 0.42 3.67 15.43
CA ASN A 141 0.46 3.22 16.82
C ASN A 141 -0.58 2.12 17.06
N ILE A 142 -0.12 1.01 17.61
CA ILE A 142 -0.96 -0.11 18.06
C ILE A 142 -0.85 -0.20 19.57
N THR A 143 -2.00 -0.24 20.24
CA THR A 143 -2.09 -0.53 21.67
C THR A 143 -2.59 -1.96 21.83
N THR A 144 -1.86 -2.76 22.61
CA THR A 144 -2.21 -4.15 22.92
C THR A 144 -2.70 -4.28 24.35
N ASP A 145 -3.35 -5.39 24.68
CA ASP A 145 -3.79 -5.67 26.06
C ASP A 145 -2.70 -6.36 26.90
N TYR A 146 -1.49 -6.53 26.34
CA TYR A 146 -0.46 -7.41 26.87
C TYR A 146 0.83 -6.67 27.25
N ALA A 147 1.39 -7.00 28.41
CA ALA A 147 2.60 -6.37 28.96
C ALA A 147 3.94 -7.01 28.52
N ASP A 148 3.90 -8.09 27.74
CA ASP A 148 5.06 -8.95 27.43
C ASP A 148 5.63 -8.70 26.01
N ASN A 149 6.72 -9.41 25.70
CA ASN A 149 7.29 -9.50 24.34
C ASN A 149 6.19 -9.83 23.31
N THR A 150 5.81 -8.83 22.53
CA THR A 150 4.76 -8.92 21.52
C THR A 150 5.40 -8.92 20.14
N GLN A 151 5.12 -9.91 19.32
CA GLN A 151 5.60 -9.96 17.93
C GLN A 151 4.58 -9.25 17.05
N PHE A 152 5.04 -8.50 16.05
CA PHE A 152 4.18 -7.77 15.13
C PHE A 152 4.48 -8.15 13.70
N ALA A 153 3.47 -8.08 12.84
CA ALA A 153 3.67 -8.20 11.40
C ALA A 153 2.80 -7.22 10.63
N VAL A 154 3.23 -6.90 9.41
CA VAL A 154 2.53 -6.00 8.51
C VAL A 154 2.25 -6.71 7.19
N VAL A 155 1.04 -6.51 6.69
CA VAL A 155 0.56 -6.94 5.39
C VAL A 155 -0.04 -5.73 4.67
N LEU A 156 0.21 -5.63 3.37
CA LEU A 156 -0.37 -4.58 2.52
C LEU A 156 -1.50 -5.18 1.70
N GLN A 157 -2.57 -4.40 1.51
CA GLN A 157 -3.70 -4.78 0.69
C GLN A 157 -4.10 -3.64 -0.24
N ASP A 158 -4.46 -4.01 -1.47
CA ASP A 158 -5.11 -3.15 -2.44
C ASP A 158 -6.34 -3.87 -3.05
N ASP A 159 -7.02 -3.20 -3.98
CA ASP A 159 -8.14 -3.77 -4.74
C ASP A 159 -7.80 -5.03 -5.57
N GLY A 160 -6.51 -5.34 -5.74
CA GLY A 160 -5.97 -6.42 -6.55
C GLY A 160 -5.53 -7.64 -5.75
N GLY A 161 -5.16 -7.48 -4.48
CA GLY A 161 -4.82 -8.59 -3.60
C GLY A 161 -4.19 -8.19 -2.26
N THR A 162 -3.67 -9.20 -1.57
CA THR A 162 -3.01 -9.09 -0.28
C THR A 162 -1.56 -9.54 -0.43
N SER A 163 -0.62 -8.81 0.15
CA SER A 163 0.80 -9.17 0.10
C SER A 163 1.14 -10.33 1.03
N ASP A 164 2.36 -10.85 0.90
CA ASP A 164 2.98 -11.61 1.98
C ASP A 164 3.14 -10.75 3.25
N MET A 165 3.33 -11.43 4.38
CA MET A 165 3.48 -10.82 5.69
C MET A 165 4.94 -10.65 6.07
N VAL A 166 5.30 -9.48 6.62
CA VAL A 166 6.64 -9.22 7.16
C VAL A 166 6.57 -8.95 8.65
N TRP A 167 7.33 -9.75 9.42
CA TRP A 167 7.41 -9.64 10.87
C TRP A 167 8.42 -8.57 11.30
N GLY A 168 7.99 -7.69 12.20
CA GLY A 168 8.85 -6.84 13.01
C GLY A 168 9.20 -7.50 14.34
N THR A 169 10.37 -7.17 14.88
CA THR A 169 10.80 -7.64 16.21
C THR A 169 10.62 -6.55 17.26
N THR A 170 9.99 -6.89 18.39
CA THR A 170 10.11 -6.09 19.62
C THR A 170 11.14 -6.74 20.55
N ALA A 171 11.95 -5.92 21.21
CA ALA A 171 12.62 -6.30 22.44
C ALA A 171 11.95 -5.52 23.58
N TYR A 172 11.13 -6.17 24.40
CA TYR A 172 10.70 -5.57 25.66
C TYR A 172 11.86 -5.67 26.65
N HIS A 173 12.48 -4.53 26.97
CA HIS A 173 13.34 -4.43 28.14
C HIS A 173 12.52 -3.92 29.31
N SER A 174 12.13 -4.82 30.22
CA SER A 174 11.70 -4.39 31.55
C SER A 174 12.82 -3.55 32.14
N ARG A 175 12.58 -2.26 32.42
CA ARG A 175 13.53 -1.45 33.20
C ARG A 175 13.69 -2.12 34.57
N LYS A 176 14.72 -2.93 34.76
CA LYS A 176 15.27 -3.11 36.10
C LYS A 176 15.78 -1.74 36.52
N GLY A 177 15.23 -1.21 37.61
CA GLY A 177 15.48 0.16 38.04
C GLY A 177 16.96 0.47 38.12
N GLY A 178 17.37 1.59 37.52
CA GLY A 178 18.66 2.21 37.79
C GLY A 178 19.48 2.72 36.61
N GLU A 179 19.15 2.44 35.35
CA GLU A 179 19.97 2.90 34.22
C GLU A 179 19.38 4.09 33.44
N ALA A 180 20.28 5.03 33.15
CA ALA A 180 20.06 6.33 32.50
C ALA A 180 19.41 6.20 31.10
N PRO A 181 18.77 7.27 30.58
CA PRO A 181 18.04 7.22 29.31
C PRO A 181 19.01 7.08 28.14
N GLY A 182 19.17 5.85 27.67
CA GLY A 182 19.96 5.53 26.50
C GLY A 182 20.25 4.04 26.44
N SER A 183 19.34 3.26 25.88
CA SER A 183 19.70 1.91 25.44
C SER A 183 18.97 1.58 24.15
N SER A 184 19.80 1.49 23.11
CA SER A 184 19.57 1.12 21.71
C SER A 184 18.62 -0.07 21.52
N SER A 185 17.52 0.12 20.80
CA SER A 185 16.80 -0.95 20.11
C SER A 185 17.58 -1.34 18.85
N VAL A 186 18.18 -2.53 18.83
CA VAL A 186 18.76 -3.09 17.60
C VAL A 186 17.59 -3.50 16.71
N ALA A 187 17.33 -2.73 15.65
CA ALA A 187 16.41 -3.13 14.59
C ALA A 187 17.13 -4.15 13.71
N GLU A 188 16.81 -5.43 13.86
CA GLU A 188 17.15 -6.40 12.82
C GLU A 188 16.12 -6.27 11.71
N THR A 189 16.54 -5.68 10.59
CA THR A 189 15.76 -5.66 9.35
C THR A 189 15.60 -7.09 8.85
N VAL A 190 14.41 -7.67 9.01
CA VAL A 190 14.05 -8.89 8.26
C VAL A 190 13.69 -8.43 6.85
N LEU A 191 14.64 -8.56 5.93
CA LEU A 191 14.37 -8.37 4.50
C LEU A 191 13.43 -9.47 4.04
N ALA A 192 12.36 -9.11 3.33
CA ALA A 192 11.47 -10.09 2.71
C ALA A 192 12.30 -11.03 1.82
N GLY A 193 12.43 -12.29 2.26
CA GLY A 193 13.00 -13.35 1.44
C GLY A 193 12.12 -13.54 0.22
N LYS A 194 12.72 -13.61 -0.98
CA LYS A 194 11.99 -13.99 -2.19
C LYS A 194 11.28 -15.32 -1.92
N SER A 195 9.95 -15.31 -1.93
CA SER A 195 9.17 -16.53 -1.97
C SER A 195 9.53 -17.26 -3.27
N VAL A 196 10.30 -18.35 -3.16
CA VAL A 196 10.56 -19.26 -4.27
C VAL A 196 9.26 -19.99 -4.50
N HIS A 197 8.49 -19.56 -5.52
CA HIS A 197 7.42 -20.38 -6.05
C HIS A 197 8.02 -21.72 -6.48
N SER A 198 7.56 -22.79 -5.83
CA SER A 198 7.80 -24.15 -6.29
C SER A 198 6.80 -24.43 -7.42
N ASP A 199 7.31 -25.01 -8.50
CA ASP A 199 6.67 -25.25 -9.81
C ASP A 199 5.22 -25.78 -9.78
#